data_AF-A0A1Y4BEP6-F1
#
_entry.id   AF-A0A1Y4BEP6-F1
#
_cell.length_a   1.000
_cell.length_b   1.000
_cell.length_c   1.000
_cell.angle_alpha   90.00
_cell.angle_beta   90.00
_cell.angle_gamma   90.00
#
_symmetry.space_group_name_H-M   'P 1'
#
loop_
_entity.id
_entity.type
_entity.pdbx_description
1 polymer ?
#
loop_
_entity_poly.entity_id
_entity_poly.type
_entity_poly.pdbx_seq_one_letter_code
_entity_poly.pdbx_strand_id
1 'polypeptide(L)'
;MESIHEGATGFSAISEDGEILQCTPMFRCGKPWTSGDVIVYTDGSLDDEGNTRVFASKFNPDELVGDAEYAALSLEPLEEQDWEAVELILDLMQSLTLTGMEKDEMSGVIAGIMSRGPEFVRKTIRSLSDDTDDRGTVG
;
A
#
# COMPACT_ATOMS: atom_id res chain seq x y z
N MET A 1 5.69 -8.29 32.28
CA MET A 1 6.75 -7.82 31.38
C MET A 1 6.80 -8.83 30.26
N GLU A 2 6.01 -8.61 29.22
CA GLU A 2 6.09 -9.33 27.95
C GLU A 2 5.93 -8.27 26.87
N SER A 3 7.07 -7.72 26.46
CA SER A 3 7.18 -6.87 25.28
C SER A 3 6.94 -7.78 24.08
N ILE A 4 5.70 -7.84 23.60
CA ILE A 4 5.43 -8.42 22.28
C ILE A 4 6.22 -7.60 21.27
N HIS A 5 7.08 -8.30 20.51
CA HIS A 5 7.96 -7.70 19.53
C HIS A 5 7.17 -6.84 18.54
N GLU A 6 7.58 -5.59 18.38
CA GLU A 6 7.56 -4.91 17.09
C GLU A 6 8.37 -5.78 16.12
N GLY A 7 7.71 -6.71 15.44
CA GLY A 7 8.32 -7.61 14.47
C GLY A 7 7.44 -7.64 13.24
N ALA A 8 7.94 -7.08 12.14
CA ALA A 8 7.24 -7.01 10.86
C ALA A 8 6.58 -8.35 10.52
N THR A 9 5.25 -8.37 10.42
CA THR A 9 4.49 -9.47 9.80
C THR A 9 4.71 -9.40 8.29
N GLY A 10 5.94 -9.66 7.87
CA GLY A 10 6.32 -9.85 6.48
C GLY A 10 5.87 -11.23 5.99
N PHE A 11 5.88 -11.42 4.68
CA PHE A 11 5.72 -12.72 4.04
C PHE A 11 6.94 -12.99 3.16
N SER A 12 7.28 -14.25 2.98
CA SER A 12 8.34 -14.65 2.06
C SER A 12 7.75 -14.87 0.66
N ALA A 13 8.24 -14.12 -0.33
CA ALA A 13 7.91 -14.32 -1.74
C ALA A 13 9.08 -15.01 -2.46
N ILE A 14 8.80 -15.80 -3.49
CA ILE A 14 9.83 -16.36 -4.36
C ILE A 14 9.90 -15.51 -5.63
N SER A 15 11.06 -14.90 -5.88
CA SER A 15 11.31 -14.14 -7.11
C SER A 15 11.45 -15.06 -8.33
N GLU A 16 11.41 -14.49 -9.53
CA GLU A 16 11.61 -15.23 -10.80
C GLU A 16 12.97 -15.95 -10.86
N ASP A 17 13.98 -15.43 -10.15
CA ASP A 17 15.32 -16.04 -10.03
C ASP A 17 15.37 -17.21 -9.02
N GLY A 18 14.27 -17.50 -8.32
CA GLY A 18 14.20 -18.52 -7.27
C GLY A 18 14.70 -18.05 -5.89
N GLU A 19 15.00 -16.76 -5.75
CA GLU A 19 15.40 -16.13 -4.48
C GLU A 19 14.20 -15.92 -3.56
N ILE A 20 14.41 -16.14 -2.26
CA ILE A 20 13.41 -15.88 -1.22
C ILE A 20 13.55 -14.41 -0.79
N LEU A 21 12.56 -13.59 -1.15
CA LEU A 21 12.46 -12.20 -0.78
C LEU A 21 11.60 -12.05 0.47
N GLN A 22 12.12 -11.35 1.47
CA GLN A 22 11.34 -10.97 2.65
C GLN A 22 10.54 -9.71 2.33
N CYS A 23 9.25 -9.87 2.05
CA CYS A 23 8.36 -8.80 1.68
C CYS A 23 7.58 -8.30 2.91
N THR A 24 7.42 -6.98 3.04
CA THR A 24 6.57 -6.37 4.06
C THR A 24 5.27 -5.88 3.40
N PRO A 25 4.10 -6.38 3.81
CA PRO A 25 2.84 -5.91 3.27
C PRO A 25 2.57 -4.47 3.76
N MET A 26 2.20 -3.59 2.82
CA MET A 26 1.79 -2.21 3.12
C MET A 26 0.28 -2.12 3.26
N PHE A 27 -0.46 -2.56 2.24
CA PHE A 27 -1.92 -2.61 2.27
C PHE A 27 -2.45 -3.68 1.30
N ARG A 28 -3.74 -4.01 1.47
CA ARG A 28 -4.47 -4.93 0.60
C ARG A 28 -5.73 -4.22 0.11
N CYS A 29 -6.02 -4.37 -1.17
CA CYS A 29 -7.24 -3.85 -1.78
C CYS A 29 -7.91 -4.95 -2.61
N GLY A 30 -9.24 -4.89 -2.68
CA GLY A 30 -10.05 -5.84 -3.41
C GLY A 30 -11.24 -5.13 -4.01
N LYS A 31 -12.27 -5.87 -4.41
CA LYS A 31 -13.51 -5.28 -4.93
C LYS A 31 -14.12 -4.28 -3.92
N PRO A 32 -14.58 -3.09 -4.36
CA PRO A 32 -14.81 -2.68 -5.75
C PRO A 32 -13.62 -2.00 -6.47
N TRP A 33 -12.43 -1.95 -5.86
CA TRP A 33 -11.28 -1.22 -6.39
C TRP A 33 -10.56 -1.97 -7.52
N THR A 34 -10.45 -3.28 -7.36
CA THR A 34 -9.71 -4.16 -8.26
C THR A 34 -10.57 -5.36 -8.63
N SER A 35 -10.19 -6.05 -9.71
CA SER A 35 -10.92 -7.23 -10.20
C SER A 35 -10.80 -8.46 -9.30
N GLY A 36 -9.80 -8.48 -8.41
CA GLY A 36 -9.55 -9.52 -7.40
C GLY A 36 -8.78 -8.95 -6.21
N ASP A 37 -8.38 -9.82 -5.29
CA ASP A 37 -7.56 -9.43 -4.14
C ASP A 37 -6.13 -9.12 -4.57
N VAL A 38 -5.70 -7.89 -4.27
CA VAL A 38 -4.38 -7.34 -4.57
C VAL A 38 -3.67 -7.04 -3.27
N ILE A 39 -2.41 -7.45 -3.20
CA ILE A 39 -1.51 -7.14 -2.09
C ILE A 39 -0.44 -6.20 -2.59
N VAL A 40 -0.23 -5.12 -1.83
CA VAL A 40 0.81 -4.14 -2.07
C VAL A 40 1.86 -4.30 -0.97
N TYR A 41 3.12 -4.45 -1.38
CA TYR A 41 4.22 -4.81 -0.49
C TYR A 41 5.53 -4.18 -0.94
N THR A 42 6.51 -4.15 -0.05
CA THR A 42 7.87 -3.70 -0.33
C THR A 42 8.88 -4.75 0.11
N ASP A 43 9.96 -4.93 -0.64
CA ASP A 43 11.10 -5.76 -0.24
C ASP A 43 12.13 -4.96 0.60
N GLY A 44 11.86 -3.68 0.88
CA GLY A 44 12.78 -2.77 1.57
C GLY A 44 13.85 -2.16 0.66
N SER A 45 13.84 -2.45 -0.64
CA SER A 45 14.69 -1.76 -1.61
C SER A 45 14.24 -0.31 -1.81
N LEU A 46 15.18 0.54 -2.21
CA LEU A 46 14.91 1.92 -2.61
C LEU A 46 14.97 2.06 -4.13
N ASP A 47 14.19 2.98 -4.70
CA ASP A 47 14.31 3.40 -6.09
C ASP A 47 15.39 4.48 -6.29
N ASP A 48 15.55 4.93 -7.53
CA ASP A 48 16.61 5.87 -7.96
C ASP A 48 16.49 7.25 -7.29
N GLU A 49 15.27 7.63 -6.88
CA GLU A 49 15.00 8.88 -6.15
C GLU A 49 15.18 8.70 -4.63
N GLY A 50 15.49 7.49 -4.18
CA GLY A 50 15.67 7.16 -2.77
C GLY A 50 14.35 6.88 -2.03
N ASN A 51 13.23 6.73 -2.75
CA ASN A 51 11.97 6.33 -2.12
C ASN A 51 11.90 4.81 -1.97
N THR A 52 11.06 4.33 -1.05
CA THR A 52 10.86 2.89 -0.87
C THR A 52 10.18 2.30 -2.10
N ARG A 53 10.81 1.30 -2.72
CA ARG A 53 10.25 0.60 -3.86
C ARG A 53 9.05 -0.24 -3.42
N VAL A 54 7.93 -0.05 -4.10
CA VAL A 54 6.66 -0.74 -3.81
C VAL A 54 6.27 -1.61 -4.99
N PHE A 55 5.75 -2.79 -4.69
CA PHE A 55 5.27 -3.79 -5.64
C PHE A 55 3.81 -4.10 -5.33
N ALA A 56 3.06 -4.48 -6.37
CA ALA A 56 1.71 -4.98 -6.19
C ALA A 56 1.52 -6.24 -7.04
N SER A 57 0.78 -7.19 -6.51
CA SER A 57 0.44 -8.42 -7.22
C SER A 57 -0.93 -8.93 -6.80
N LYS A 58 -1.60 -9.63 -7.72
CA LYS A 58 -2.82 -10.38 -7.39
C LYS A 58 -2.39 -11.59 -6.59
N PHE A 59 -3.15 -11.90 -5.56
CA PHE A 59 -2.88 -13.06 -4.70
C PHE A 59 -4.21 -13.73 -4.35
N ASN A 60 -4.14 -15.02 -4.03
CA ASN A 60 -5.31 -15.74 -3.54
C ASN A 60 -5.33 -15.72 -2.00
N PRO A 61 -6.35 -15.11 -1.35
CA PRO A 61 -6.41 -15.08 0.10
C PRO A 61 -6.60 -16.47 0.73
N ASP A 62 -7.15 -17.44 0.00
CA ASP A 62 -7.26 -18.83 0.47
C ASP A 62 -5.90 -19.54 0.54
N GLU A 63 -4.87 -19.04 -0.16
CA GLU A 63 -3.50 -19.58 -0.10
C GLU A 63 -2.72 -19.08 1.12
N LEU A 64 -3.24 -18.10 1.85
CA LEU A 64 -2.72 -17.68 3.16
C LEU A 64 -3.10 -18.74 4.22
N VAL A 65 -2.49 -19.92 4.17
CA VAL A 65 -2.81 -21.04 5.07
C VAL A 65 -1.81 -21.11 6.24
N GLY A 66 -2.27 -20.67 7.43
CA GLY A 66 -1.65 -20.92 8.74
C GLY A 66 -0.80 -19.78 9.32
N ASP A 67 -0.48 -19.86 10.61
CA ASP A 67 0.50 -19.01 11.34
C ASP A 67 1.94 -19.11 10.78
N ALA A 68 2.13 -19.76 9.63
CA ALA A 68 3.42 -20.01 9.02
C ALA A 68 3.73 -18.93 7.97
N GLU A 69 4.78 -18.19 8.26
CA GLU A 69 5.44 -17.07 7.54
C GLU A 69 5.92 -17.40 6.10
N TYR A 70 5.50 -18.52 5.51
CA TYR A 70 6.07 -19.08 4.27
C TYR A 70 5.01 -19.64 3.30
N ALA A 71 3.78 -19.14 3.31
CA ALA A 71 2.87 -19.43 2.21
C ALA A 71 3.47 -18.86 0.92
N ALA A 72 3.89 -19.73 0.00
CA ALA A 72 4.28 -19.36 -1.35
C ALA A 72 3.04 -18.79 -2.05
N LEU A 73 2.80 -17.50 -1.87
CA LEU A 73 1.72 -16.80 -2.54
C LEU A 73 2.03 -16.83 -4.03
N SER A 74 1.08 -17.35 -4.82
CA SER A 74 1.12 -17.21 -6.26
C SER A 74 0.87 -15.73 -6.58
N LEU A 75 1.95 -14.97 -6.74
CA LEU A 75 1.88 -13.55 -7.09
C LEU A 75 1.72 -13.43 -8.60
N GLU A 76 0.54 -13.03 -9.03
CA GLU A 76 0.25 -12.79 -10.44
C GLU A 76 0.41 -11.30 -10.77
N PRO A 77 0.89 -10.98 -11.99
CA PRO A 77 1.02 -9.60 -12.43
C PRO A 77 -0.34 -8.89 -12.43
N LEU A 78 -0.33 -7.61 -12.04
CA LEU A 78 -1.51 -6.77 -12.08
C LEU A 78 -1.85 -6.33 -13.50
N GLU A 79 -3.14 -6.10 -13.75
CA GLU A 79 -3.59 -5.39 -14.95
C GLU A 79 -3.44 -3.88 -14.75
N GLU A 80 -3.27 -3.12 -15.84
CA GLU A 80 -3.09 -1.66 -15.79
C GLU A 80 -4.24 -0.96 -15.02
N GLN A 81 -5.47 -1.44 -15.18
CA GLN A 81 -6.64 -0.92 -14.46
C GLN A 81 -6.60 -1.17 -12.96
N ASP A 82 -6.03 -2.31 -12.52
CA ASP A 82 -5.85 -2.59 -11.09
C ASP A 82 -4.68 -1.75 -10.52
N TRP A 83 -3.68 -1.43 -11.35
CA TRP A 83 -2.57 -0.58 -10.98
C TRP A 83 -3.01 0.87 -10.72
N GLU A 84 -3.93 1.41 -11.54
CA GLU A 84 -4.52 2.74 -11.29
C GLU A 84 -5.15 2.84 -9.89
N ALA A 85 -5.77 1.77 -9.40
CA ALA A 85 -6.35 1.72 -8.06
C ALA A 85 -5.25 1.73 -6.97
N VAL A 86 -4.17 0.98 -7.18
CA VAL A 86 -3.01 0.95 -6.27
C VAL A 86 -2.33 2.31 -6.19
N GLU A 87 -2.06 2.95 -7.33
CA GLU A 87 -1.47 4.28 -7.41
C GLU A 87 -2.32 5.31 -6.68
N LEU A 88 -3.64 5.26 -6.87
CA LEU A 88 -4.57 6.17 -6.22
C LEU A 88 -4.54 6.02 -4.68
N ILE A 89 -4.42 4.80 -4.17
CA ILE A 89 -4.31 4.57 -2.72
C ILE A 89 -2.95 5.03 -2.20
N LEU A 90 -1.86 4.74 -2.93
CA LEU A 90 -0.52 5.18 -2.56
C LEU A 90 -0.43 6.71 -2.47
N ASP A 91 -0.98 7.41 -3.45
CA ASP A 91 -1.02 8.87 -3.47
C ASP A 91 -1.81 9.44 -2.28
N LEU A 92 -2.93 8.80 -1.92
CA LEU A 92 -3.68 9.13 -0.71
C LEU A 92 -2.80 8.96 0.55
N MET A 93 -2.09 7.83 0.69
CA MET A 93 -1.23 7.59 1.84
C MET A 93 -0.12 8.63 1.94
N GLN A 94 0.52 8.96 0.82
CA GLN A 94 1.56 9.99 0.75
C GLN A 94 1.01 11.37 1.10
N SER A 95 -0.12 11.75 0.52
CA SER A 95 -0.81 13.03 0.80
C SER A 95 -1.12 13.18 2.29
N LEU A 96 -1.62 12.13 2.94
CA LEU A 96 -1.92 12.13 4.37
C LEU A 96 -0.64 12.09 5.23
N THR A 97 0.44 11.49 4.74
CA THR A 97 1.73 11.50 5.45
C THR A 97 2.31 12.90 5.52
N LEU A 98 2.11 13.72 4.47
CA LEU A 98 2.52 15.13 4.46
C LEU A 98 1.76 15.98 5.48
N THR A 99 0.55 15.59 5.91
CA THR A 99 -0.19 16.32 6.94
C THR A 99 0.31 16.04 8.36
N GLY A 100 1.33 15.19 8.54
CA GLY A 100 1.96 14.91 9.83
C GLY A 100 1.13 14.02 10.77
N MET A 101 0.19 13.23 10.23
CA MET A 101 -0.61 12.29 11.02
C MET A 101 0.21 11.05 11.43
N GLU A 102 -0.02 10.55 12.65
CA GLU A 102 0.59 9.32 13.14
C GLU A 102 0.02 8.09 12.40
N LYS A 103 0.84 7.04 12.25
CA LYS A 103 0.52 5.82 11.47
C LYS A 103 -0.78 5.14 11.94
N ASP A 104 -1.00 5.07 13.25
CA ASP A 104 -2.17 4.45 13.87
C ASP A 104 -3.48 5.20 13.54
N GLU A 105 -3.45 6.54 13.52
CA GLU A 105 -4.62 7.33 13.12
C GLU A 105 -4.84 7.30 11.61
N MET A 106 -3.74 7.35 10.85
CA MET A 106 -3.78 7.38 9.39
C MET A 106 -4.42 6.12 8.81
N SER A 107 -4.16 4.95 9.39
CA SER A 107 -4.77 3.68 8.96
C SER A 107 -6.32 3.75 8.98
N GLY A 108 -6.90 4.28 10.05
CA GLY A 108 -8.35 4.44 10.17
C GLY A 108 -8.92 5.47 9.19
N VAL A 109 -8.19 6.57 8.97
CA VAL A 109 -8.56 7.62 8.01
C VAL A 109 -8.54 7.10 6.57
N ILE A 110 -7.46 6.43 6.16
CA ILE A 110 -7.34 5.82 4.83
C ILE A 110 -8.47 4.81 4.61
N ALA A 111 -8.72 3.91 5.56
CA ALA A 111 -9.80 2.93 5.47
C ALA A 111 -11.18 3.60 5.32
N GLY A 112 -11.45 4.66 6.08
CA GLY A 112 -12.68 5.44 5.97
C GLY A 112 -12.84 6.13 4.62
N ILE A 113 -11.74 6.64 4.04
CA ILE A 113 -11.72 7.28 2.73
C ILE A 113 -11.90 6.23 1.61
N MET A 114 -11.19 5.11 1.67
CA MET A 114 -11.29 4.01 0.70
C MET A 114 -12.70 3.40 0.66
N SER A 115 -13.38 3.33 1.81
CA SER A 115 -14.76 2.83 1.92
C SER A 115 -15.77 3.67 1.14
N ARG A 116 -15.42 4.91 0.77
CA ARG A 116 -16.27 5.83 -0.01
C ARG A 116 -16.05 5.70 -1.52
N GLY A 117 -15.09 4.89 -1.94
CA GLY A 117 -14.79 4.58 -3.34
C GLY A 117 -13.80 5.55 -4.01
N PRO A 118 -13.33 5.19 -5.22
CA PRO A 118 -12.20 5.84 -5.89
C PRO A 118 -12.43 7.33 -6.21
N GLU A 119 -13.63 7.71 -6.60
CA GLU A 119 -13.96 9.11 -6.90
C GLU A 119 -13.83 10.02 -5.66
N PHE A 120 -14.16 9.51 -4.48
CA PHE A 120 -14.00 10.26 -3.25
C PHE A 120 -12.52 10.44 -2.91
N VAL A 121 -11.72 9.39 -3.09
CA VAL A 121 -10.28 9.41 -2.83
C VAL A 121 -9.56 10.42 -3.71
N ARG A 122 -9.85 10.43 -5.02
CA ARG A 122 -9.34 11.43 -5.97
C ARG A 122 -9.66 12.86 -5.54
N LYS A 123 -10.89 13.08 -5.07
CA LYS A 123 -11.31 14.39 -4.57
C LYS A 123 -10.53 14.78 -3.31
N THR A 124 -10.33 13.85 -2.38
CA THR A 124 -9.58 14.11 -1.15
C THR A 124 -8.12 14.46 -1.43
N ILE A 125 -7.43 13.66 -2.26
CA ILE A 125 -6.06 13.95 -2.72
C ILE A 125 -5.97 15.36 -3.28
N ARG A 126 -6.85 15.69 -4.25
CA ARG A 126 -6.86 17.02 -4.87
C ARG A 126 -7.03 18.13 -3.85
N SER A 127 -7.91 17.95 -2.87
CA SER A 127 -8.11 18.92 -1.80
C SER A 127 -6.87 19.07 -0.91
N LEU A 128 -6.14 17.99 -0.63
CA LEU A 128 -4.91 18.04 0.18
C LEU A 128 -3.76 18.74 -0.57
N SER A 129 -3.65 18.54 -1.88
CA SER A 129 -2.62 19.18 -2.71
C SER A 129 -2.89 20.68 -2.95
N ASP A 130 -4.16 21.10 -3.05
CA ASP A 130 -4.54 22.50 -3.32
C ASP A 130 -4.15 23.44 -2.16
N ASP A 131 -4.25 22.97 -0.90
CA ASP A 131 -3.85 23.73 0.29
C ASP A 131 -2.34 24.05 0.35
N THR A 132 -1.50 23.40 -0.46
CA THR A 132 -0.06 23.69 -0.52
C THR A 132 0.33 24.83 -1.47
N ASP A 133 -0.59 25.31 -2.33
CA ASP A 133 -0.32 26.39 -3.30
C ASP A 133 -0.65 27.81 -2.78
N ASP A 134 -1.29 27.95 -1.61
CA ASP A 134 -1.61 29.28 -1.03
C ASP A 134 -0.50 29.83 -0.11
N ARG A 135 0.77 29.55 -0.41
CA ARG A 135 1.93 30.25 0.23
C ARG A 135 2.83 30.99 -0.74
N GLY A 136 2.39 31.21 -1.98
CA GLY A 136 3.23 31.80 -3.01
C GLY A 136 2.53 32.81 -3.90
N THR A 137 2.03 33.93 -3.35
CA THR A 137 2.13 35.26 -4.01
C THR A 137 1.76 36.34 -2.98
N VAL A 138 2.77 36.84 -2.26
CA VAL A 138 2.77 38.24 -1.82
C VAL A 138 3.74 38.96 -2.75
N GLY A 139 3.18 39.62 -3.76
CA GLY A 139 3.87 40.58 -4.64
C GLY A 139 3.44 42.00 -4.30
#